data_AF-A0A068RNW7-F1
#
_entry.id   AF-A0A068RNW7-F1
#
_cell.length_a   1.000
_cell.length_b   1.000
_cell.length_c   1.000
_cell.angle_alpha   90.00
_cell.angle_beta   90.00
_cell.angle_gamma   90.00
#
_symmetry.space_group_name_H-M   'P 1'
#
loop_
_entity.id
_entity.type
_entity.pdbx_description
1 polymer ?
#
loop_
_entity_poly.entity_id
_entity_poly.type
_entity_poly.pdbx_seq_one_letter_code
_entity_poly.pdbx_strand_id
1 'polypeptide(L)'
;MFIGIVGPRCSGKHTIAETLIQDYGFQMLRLESSPHEDRPCHDNALSFPTFDTLLSHVTERWRENFVTCDIDAPCLESAQKRPFFLLVSVNAPISLRFQRYLGTSKEIMSMEKFVQVDDAVMFYPQNDSASLHSIMATADVCITNTSINTSAFREQLLKLDLTNPERLRPSWDTYFMHLSDLAARRSNCMKRRVGCILVKDSRIVATGYNGTPRGLRNCNEGGCGRCNGNAPCGMGLDRCLCMHAEENALLEAGRSRVDFGHGVVLYCNTCPCLGKYEKGGGCAIKIVQIGVKEVVYSRSYGMDEMTEKPNEVMSFTAFSKDDANVLSR
;
A
#
# COMPACT_ATOMS: atom_id res chain seq x y z
N MET A 1 -17.20 -6.97 -3.12
CA MET A 1 -15.83 -6.70 -3.63
C MET A 1 -15.64 -7.42 -4.96
N PHE A 2 -14.98 -6.83 -5.95
CA PHE A 2 -14.69 -7.48 -7.24
C PHE A 2 -13.18 -7.66 -7.42
N ILE A 3 -12.70 -8.90 -7.49
CA ILE A 3 -11.27 -9.21 -7.62
C ILE A 3 -10.98 -9.74 -9.02
N GLY A 4 -10.07 -9.07 -9.73
CA GLY A 4 -9.47 -9.58 -10.96
C GLY A 4 -8.12 -10.23 -10.67
N ILE A 5 -7.90 -11.46 -11.13
CA ILE A 5 -6.65 -12.19 -10.90
C ILE A 5 -5.90 -12.36 -12.22
N VAL A 6 -4.69 -11.80 -12.29
CA VAL A 6 -3.81 -11.88 -13.46
C VAL A 6 -2.49 -12.55 -13.11
N GLY A 7 -1.84 -13.13 -14.11
CA GLY A 7 -0.59 -13.84 -13.91
C GLY A 7 -0.35 -14.89 -14.98
N PRO A 8 0.87 -15.41 -15.08
CA PRO A 8 1.21 -16.32 -16.16
C PRO A 8 0.72 -17.76 -15.89
N ARG A 9 0.92 -18.66 -16.85
CA ARG A 9 0.40 -20.05 -16.76
C ARG A 9 1.01 -20.79 -15.57
N CYS A 10 0.21 -21.54 -14.81
CA CYS A 10 0.67 -22.30 -13.63
C CYS A 10 1.26 -21.46 -12.47
N SER A 11 0.99 -20.14 -12.41
CA SER A 11 1.43 -19.30 -11.28
C SER A 11 0.62 -19.51 -10.00
N GLY A 12 -0.60 -20.04 -10.10
CA GLY A 12 -1.49 -20.29 -8.96
C GLY A 12 -2.77 -19.44 -8.94
N LYS A 13 -3.11 -18.75 -10.05
CA LYS A 13 -4.34 -17.93 -10.17
C LYS A 13 -5.60 -18.65 -9.70
N HIS A 14 -5.82 -19.86 -10.21
CA HIS A 14 -6.98 -20.68 -9.85
C HIS A 14 -6.97 -21.08 -8.37
N THR A 15 -5.81 -21.32 -7.76
CA THR A 15 -5.73 -21.59 -6.32
C THR A 15 -6.17 -20.38 -5.50
N ILE A 16 -5.88 -19.15 -5.94
CA ILE A 16 -6.41 -17.95 -5.29
C ILE A 16 -7.93 -17.88 -5.46
N ALA A 17 -8.43 -18.04 -6.69
CA ALA A 17 -9.86 -18.02 -6.96
C ALA A 17 -10.62 -19.05 -6.11
N GLU A 18 -10.12 -20.30 -6.05
CA GLU A 18 -10.68 -21.37 -5.20
C GLU A 18 -10.69 -20.99 -3.73
N THR A 19 -9.62 -20.38 -3.22
CA THR A 19 -9.53 -19.94 -1.81
C THR A 19 -10.58 -18.86 -1.53
N LEU A 20 -10.74 -17.89 -2.43
CA LEU A 20 -11.75 -16.83 -2.29
C LEU A 20 -13.18 -17.40 -2.33
N ILE A 21 -13.44 -18.40 -3.18
CA ILE A 21 -14.76 -19.05 -3.28
C ILE A 21 -15.05 -19.86 -2.03
N GLN A 22 -14.11 -20.71 -1.60
CA GLN A 22 -14.31 -21.67 -0.50
C GLN A 22 -14.32 -21.00 0.88
N ASP A 23 -13.37 -20.10 1.14
CA ASP A 23 -13.17 -19.55 2.49
C ASP A 23 -13.91 -18.21 2.68
N TYR A 24 -14.17 -17.47 1.59
CA TYR A 24 -14.74 -16.12 1.64
C TYR A 24 -16.06 -15.96 0.86
N GLY A 25 -16.58 -17.04 0.27
CA GLY A 25 -17.89 -17.05 -0.40
C GLY A 25 -17.96 -16.19 -1.66
N PHE A 26 -16.84 -16.01 -2.38
CA PHE A 26 -16.85 -15.29 -3.65
C PHE A 26 -17.53 -16.10 -4.75
N GLN A 27 -18.21 -15.40 -5.66
CA GLN A 27 -18.81 -15.97 -6.86
C GLN A 27 -17.85 -15.84 -8.05
N MET A 28 -17.52 -16.96 -8.71
CA MET A 28 -16.68 -16.96 -9.90
C MET A 28 -17.45 -16.46 -11.13
N LEU A 29 -16.85 -15.53 -11.87
CA LEU A 29 -17.36 -15.01 -13.14
C LEU A 29 -16.39 -15.37 -14.26
N ARG A 30 -16.93 -15.70 -15.44
CA ARG A 30 -16.15 -16.09 -16.62
C ARG A 30 -16.68 -15.45 -17.90
N LEU A 31 -15.80 -15.35 -18.87
CA LEU A 31 -16.17 -15.08 -20.25
C LEU A 31 -16.37 -16.40 -21.01
N GLU A 32 -17.41 -16.48 -21.83
CA GLU A 32 -17.68 -17.65 -22.69
C GLU A 32 -16.56 -17.93 -23.70
N SER A 33 -15.79 -16.90 -24.06
CA SER A 33 -14.61 -17.01 -24.91
C SER A 33 -13.40 -17.62 -24.22
N SER A 34 -13.40 -17.73 -22.89
CA SER A 34 -12.28 -18.30 -22.12
C SER A 34 -12.21 -19.83 -22.33
N PRO A 35 -11.00 -20.41 -22.47
CA PRO A 35 -10.88 -21.84 -22.66
C PRO A 35 -11.50 -22.62 -21.49
N HIS A 36 -12.34 -23.60 -21.80
CA HIS A 36 -12.88 -24.52 -20.79
C HIS A 36 -11.76 -25.43 -20.27
N GLU A 37 -11.11 -25.00 -19.19
CA GLU A 37 -10.34 -25.89 -18.33
C GLU A 37 -11.31 -26.51 -17.32
N ASP A 38 -11.42 -27.84 -17.26
CA ASP A 38 -12.18 -28.53 -16.21
C ASP A 38 -11.45 -28.35 -14.87
N ARG A 39 -11.91 -27.38 -14.06
CA ARG A 39 -11.39 -27.14 -12.71
C ARG A 39 -12.53 -26.94 -11.71
N PRO A 40 -12.35 -27.32 -10.44
CA PRO A 40 -13.40 -27.22 -9.42
C PRO A 40 -13.97 -25.80 -9.21
N CYS A 41 -13.17 -24.75 -9.46
CA CYS A 41 -13.64 -23.36 -9.39
C CYS A 41 -14.66 -22.98 -10.48
N HIS A 42 -14.90 -23.85 -11.46
CA HIS A 42 -15.77 -23.56 -12.60
C HIS A 42 -17.17 -24.18 -12.50
N ASP A 43 -17.39 -25.12 -11.58
CA ASP A 43 -18.64 -25.90 -11.50
C ASP A 43 -19.89 -25.04 -11.25
N ASN A 44 -19.73 -23.89 -10.59
CA ASN A 44 -20.81 -22.91 -10.30
C ASN A 44 -20.51 -21.52 -10.87
N ALA A 45 -19.61 -21.40 -11.85
CA ALA A 45 -19.24 -20.10 -12.40
C ALA A 45 -20.36 -19.49 -13.27
N LEU A 46 -20.58 -18.17 -13.15
CA LEU A 46 -21.48 -17.44 -14.05
C LEU A 46 -20.72 -17.04 -15.31
N SER A 47 -21.20 -17.51 -16.46
CA SER A 47 -20.63 -17.19 -17.77
C SER A 47 -21.33 -15.98 -18.40
N PHE A 48 -20.55 -15.12 -19.04
CA PHE A 48 -21.03 -13.94 -19.74
C PHE A 48 -20.43 -13.89 -21.17
N PRO A 49 -21.19 -13.38 -22.16
CA PRO A 49 -20.72 -13.30 -23.53
C PRO A 49 -19.62 -12.24 -23.72
N THR A 50 -19.70 -11.12 -22.99
CA THR A 50 -18.72 -10.03 -23.08
C THR A 50 -18.37 -9.47 -21.71
N PHE A 51 -17.17 -8.89 -21.59
CA PHE A 51 -16.73 -8.26 -20.34
C PHE A 51 -17.62 -7.10 -19.91
N ASP A 52 -18.21 -6.35 -20.84
CA ASP A 52 -19.12 -5.24 -20.51
C ASP A 52 -20.40 -5.74 -19.82
N THR A 53 -20.95 -6.88 -20.27
CA THR A 53 -22.12 -7.48 -19.62
C THR A 53 -21.78 -8.02 -18.23
N LEU A 54 -20.60 -8.63 -18.08
CA LEU A 54 -20.07 -9.07 -16.79
C LEU A 54 -19.90 -7.88 -15.84
N LEU A 55 -19.26 -6.80 -16.30
CA LEU A 55 -19.01 -5.61 -15.49
C LEU A 55 -20.32 -4.90 -15.11
N SER A 56 -21.31 -4.89 -15.99
CA SER A 56 -22.65 -4.34 -15.70
C SER A 56 -23.33 -5.15 -14.59
N HIS A 57 -23.31 -6.49 -14.69
CA HIS A 57 -23.83 -7.38 -13.66
C HIS A 57 -23.18 -7.16 -12.29
N VAL A 58 -21.85 -7.07 -12.25
CA VAL A 58 -21.09 -6.79 -11.03
C VAL A 58 -21.43 -5.40 -10.48
N THR A 59 -21.61 -4.41 -11.33
CA THR A 59 -21.90 -3.03 -10.92
C THR A 59 -23.27 -2.93 -10.27
N GLU A 60 -24.29 -3.61 -10.80
CA GLU A 60 -25.63 -3.67 -10.19
C GLU A 60 -25.60 -4.36 -8.81
N ARG A 61 -24.71 -5.34 -8.64
CA ARG A 61 -24.55 -6.15 -7.42
C ARG A 61 -23.27 -5.83 -6.66
N TRP A 62 -22.81 -4.59 -6.68
CA TRP A 62 -21.48 -4.20 -6.14
C TRP A 62 -21.22 -4.57 -4.66
N ARG A 63 -22.27 -4.85 -3.88
CA ARG A 63 -22.20 -5.31 -2.49
C ARG A 63 -21.83 -6.79 -2.34
N GLU A 64 -22.02 -7.58 -3.38
CA GLU A 64 -21.66 -8.99 -3.42
C GLU A 64 -20.17 -9.17 -3.76
N ASN A 65 -19.66 -10.39 -3.53
CA ASN A 65 -18.25 -10.73 -3.74
C ASN A 65 -18.07 -11.54 -5.01
N PHE A 66 -17.25 -11.03 -5.93
CA PHE A 66 -17.03 -11.60 -7.24
C PHE A 66 -15.54 -11.75 -7.53
N VAL A 67 -15.17 -12.83 -8.22
CA VAL A 67 -13.80 -13.08 -8.67
C VAL A 67 -13.79 -13.49 -10.13
N THR A 68 -12.80 -13.01 -10.89
CA THR A 68 -12.56 -13.43 -12.28
C THR A 68 -11.07 -13.62 -12.54
N CYS A 69 -10.74 -14.59 -13.40
CA CYS A 69 -9.41 -14.78 -13.96
C CYS A 69 -9.30 -14.26 -15.40
N ASP A 70 -10.42 -13.82 -15.99
CA ASP A 70 -10.55 -13.41 -17.39
C ASP A 70 -10.41 -11.89 -17.49
N ILE A 71 -9.21 -11.37 -17.21
CA ILE A 71 -8.88 -9.95 -17.29
C ILE A 71 -7.79 -9.71 -18.35
N ASP A 72 -8.19 -9.05 -19.42
CA ASP A 72 -7.29 -8.52 -20.45
C ASP A 72 -7.11 -7.01 -20.32
N ALA A 73 -6.17 -6.42 -21.07
CA ALA A 73 -5.86 -4.99 -20.99
C ALA A 73 -7.07 -4.06 -21.19
N PRO A 74 -7.95 -4.24 -22.21
CA PRO A 74 -9.12 -3.38 -22.39
C PRO A 74 -10.14 -3.53 -21.26
N CYS A 75 -10.28 -4.74 -20.74
CA CYS A 75 -11.18 -5.06 -19.63
C CYS A 75 -10.72 -4.37 -18.33
N LEU A 76 -9.41 -4.35 -18.10
CA LEU A 76 -8.79 -3.77 -16.92
C LEU A 76 -9.11 -2.28 -16.77
N GLU A 77 -8.98 -1.49 -17.85
CA GLU A 77 -9.23 -0.04 -17.79
C GLU A 77 -10.67 0.29 -17.36
N SER A 78 -11.63 -0.53 -17.79
CA SER A 78 -13.04 -0.35 -17.41
C SER A 78 -13.31 -0.79 -15.97
N ALA A 79 -12.67 -1.86 -15.52
CA ALA A 79 -12.79 -2.37 -14.16
C ALA A 79 -12.14 -1.43 -13.13
N GLN A 80 -10.95 -0.89 -13.40
CA GLN A 80 -10.21 0.03 -12.51
C GLN A 80 -10.95 1.34 -12.21
N LYS A 81 -11.90 1.75 -13.05
CA LYS A 81 -12.76 2.90 -12.78
C LYS A 81 -13.73 2.67 -11.61
N ARG A 82 -13.91 1.43 -11.16
CA ARG A 82 -14.85 1.06 -10.10
C ARG A 82 -14.13 1.03 -8.75
N PRO A 83 -14.63 1.72 -7.72
CA PRO A 83 -13.97 1.81 -6.41
C PRO A 83 -14.00 0.50 -5.60
N PHE A 84 -14.70 -0.52 -6.09
CA PHE A 84 -14.81 -1.84 -5.46
C PHE A 84 -14.00 -2.91 -6.19
N PHE A 85 -13.23 -2.54 -7.21
CA PHE A 85 -12.37 -3.44 -7.97
C PHE A 85 -10.96 -3.49 -7.39
N LEU A 86 -10.39 -4.69 -7.28
CA LEU A 86 -9.02 -4.94 -6.85
C LEU A 86 -8.33 -5.86 -7.87
N LEU A 87 -7.21 -5.42 -8.44
CA LEU A 87 -6.39 -6.24 -9.31
C LEU A 87 -5.28 -6.96 -8.50
N VAL A 88 -5.30 -8.28 -8.52
CA VAL A 88 -4.28 -9.12 -7.89
C VAL A 88 -3.42 -9.77 -8.96
N SER A 89 -2.11 -9.52 -8.95
CA SER A 89 -1.17 -10.24 -9.79
C SER A 89 -0.50 -11.38 -9.04
N VAL A 90 -0.31 -12.52 -9.72
CA VAL A 90 0.35 -13.70 -9.14
C VAL A 90 1.48 -14.15 -10.04
N ASN A 91 2.70 -14.13 -9.53
CA ASN A 91 3.87 -14.66 -10.19
C ASN A 91 4.42 -15.90 -9.47
N ALA A 92 5.24 -16.69 -10.15
CA ALA A 92 5.97 -17.81 -9.55
C ALA A 92 7.26 -18.09 -10.34
N PRO A 93 8.31 -18.63 -9.71
CA PRO A 93 9.53 -19.05 -10.41
C PRO A 93 9.22 -19.98 -11.60
N ILE A 94 9.87 -19.74 -12.74
CA ILE A 94 9.59 -20.45 -13.99
C ILE A 94 9.79 -21.96 -13.87
N SER A 95 10.78 -22.40 -13.09
CA SER A 95 11.04 -23.81 -12.80
C SER A 95 9.87 -24.48 -12.06
N LEU A 96 9.32 -23.82 -11.05
CA LEU A 96 8.15 -24.30 -10.31
C LEU A 96 6.90 -24.32 -11.19
N ARG A 97 6.70 -23.29 -12.02
CA ARG A 97 5.58 -23.23 -12.98
C ARG A 97 5.65 -24.37 -13.97
N PHE A 98 6.84 -24.71 -14.47
CA PHE A 98 7.04 -25.85 -15.35
C PHE A 98 6.77 -27.18 -14.65
N GLN A 99 7.22 -27.37 -13.41
CA GLN A 99 6.91 -28.57 -12.63
C GLN A 99 5.40 -28.75 -12.42
N ARG A 100 4.67 -27.66 -12.11
CA ARG A 100 3.21 -27.68 -11.99
C ARG A 100 2.52 -27.97 -13.32
N TYR A 101 3.05 -27.44 -14.41
CA TYR A 101 2.57 -27.73 -15.76
C TYR A 101 2.67 -29.22 -16.07
N LEU A 102 3.81 -29.85 -15.79
CA LEU A 102 3.99 -31.30 -16.01
C LEU A 102 3.03 -32.16 -15.17
N GLY A 103 2.67 -31.71 -13.96
CA GLY A 103 1.72 -32.43 -13.11
C GLY A 103 0.25 -32.28 -13.51
N THR A 104 -0.09 -31.28 -14.34
CA THR A 104 -1.49 -30.93 -14.64
C THR A 104 -1.85 -31.11 -16.12
N SER A 105 -0.90 -30.85 -17.04
CA SER A 105 -1.16 -30.85 -18.48
C SER A 105 -1.08 -32.25 -19.06
N LYS A 106 -1.99 -32.56 -19.99
CA LYS A 106 -1.93 -33.77 -20.83
C LYS A 106 -0.89 -33.65 -21.95
N GLU A 107 -0.46 -32.43 -22.28
CA GLU A 107 0.47 -32.15 -23.37
C GLU A 107 1.89 -31.99 -22.83
N ILE A 108 2.80 -32.85 -23.31
CA ILE A 108 4.21 -32.82 -22.91
C ILE A 108 4.94 -31.77 -23.75
N MET A 109 5.43 -30.72 -23.10
CA MET A 109 6.20 -29.64 -23.71
C MET A 109 7.61 -29.62 -23.12
N SER A 110 8.63 -29.35 -23.95
CA SER A 110 10.00 -29.15 -23.45
C SER A 110 10.09 -27.85 -22.63
N MET A 111 11.06 -27.78 -21.70
CA MET A 111 11.29 -26.57 -20.91
C MET A 111 11.56 -25.36 -21.81
N GLU A 112 12.34 -25.52 -22.88
CA GLU A 112 12.63 -24.45 -23.84
C GLU A 112 11.36 -23.93 -24.51
N LYS A 113 10.49 -24.84 -24.97
CA LYS A 113 9.23 -24.45 -25.60
C LYS A 113 8.29 -23.78 -24.60
N PHE A 114 8.29 -24.24 -23.35
CA PHE A 114 7.53 -23.62 -22.27
C PHE A 114 7.98 -22.18 -22.00
N VAL A 115 9.29 -21.93 -21.92
CA VAL A 115 9.84 -20.57 -21.76
C VAL A 115 9.45 -19.69 -22.94
N GLN A 116 9.58 -20.18 -24.18
CA GLN A 116 9.20 -19.40 -25.37
C GLN A 116 7.72 -18.98 -25.37
N VAL A 117 6.82 -19.91 -25.00
CA VAL A 117 5.39 -19.61 -24.89
C VAL A 117 5.12 -18.64 -23.74
N ASP A 118 5.82 -18.79 -22.62
CA ASP A 118 5.67 -17.88 -21.48
C ASP A 118 6.13 -16.46 -21.81
N ASP A 119 7.31 -16.30 -22.40
CA ASP A 119 7.84 -15.01 -22.84
C ASP A 119 6.89 -14.33 -23.83
N ALA A 120 6.28 -15.11 -24.72
CA ALA A 120 5.30 -14.61 -25.67
C ALA A 120 4.00 -14.09 -25.06
N VAL A 121 3.61 -14.60 -23.91
CA VAL A 121 2.44 -14.09 -23.18
C VAL A 121 2.85 -12.94 -22.24
N MET A 122 4.00 -13.07 -21.59
CA MET A 122 4.49 -12.11 -20.58
C MET A 122 4.90 -10.78 -21.21
N PHE A 123 5.70 -10.82 -22.28
CA PHE A 123 6.40 -9.64 -22.78
C PHE A 123 5.89 -9.16 -24.12
N TYR A 124 5.40 -10.05 -24.98
CA TYR A 124 4.93 -9.67 -26.32
C TYR A 124 3.42 -9.34 -26.31
N PRO A 125 3.01 -8.16 -26.83
CA PRO A 125 1.61 -7.82 -27.07
C PRO A 125 0.93 -8.87 -27.94
N GLN A 126 -0.28 -9.26 -27.58
CA GLN A 126 -1.14 -10.09 -28.42
C GLN A 126 -2.28 -9.22 -28.95
N ASN A 127 -2.51 -9.21 -30.26
CA ASN A 127 -3.64 -8.50 -30.90
C ASN A 127 -3.74 -7.01 -30.51
N ASP A 128 -2.64 -6.25 -30.59
CA ASP A 128 -2.55 -4.82 -30.22
C ASP A 128 -2.92 -4.46 -28.76
N SER A 129 -3.05 -5.47 -27.88
CA SER A 129 -3.31 -5.28 -26.45
C SER A 129 -2.02 -5.26 -25.62
N ALA A 130 -2.03 -4.60 -24.46
CA ALA A 130 -0.86 -4.53 -23.58
C ALA A 130 -0.39 -5.92 -23.13
N SER A 131 0.92 -6.10 -22.99
CA SER A 131 1.50 -7.37 -22.53
C SER A 131 1.08 -7.71 -21.11
N LEU A 132 1.05 -8.99 -20.76
CA LEU A 132 0.68 -9.44 -19.41
C LEU A 132 1.57 -8.81 -18.32
N HIS A 133 2.86 -8.63 -18.59
CA HIS A 133 3.77 -7.92 -17.69
C HIS A 133 3.29 -6.49 -17.40
N SER A 134 2.79 -5.78 -18.41
CA SER A 134 2.27 -4.41 -18.26
C SER A 134 1.02 -4.38 -17.39
N ILE A 135 0.12 -5.36 -17.57
CA ILE A 135 -1.08 -5.54 -16.75
C ILE A 135 -0.68 -5.83 -15.30
N MET A 136 0.20 -6.81 -15.08
CA MET A 136 0.69 -7.18 -13.74
C MET A 136 1.37 -6.02 -13.01
N ALA A 137 2.10 -5.16 -13.72
CA ALA A 137 2.75 -3.98 -13.14
C ALA A 137 1.77 -2.91 -12.62
N THR A 138 0.51 -2.97 -13.06
CA THR A 138 -0.58 -2.08 -12.59
C THR A 138 -1.43 -2.69 -11.47
N ALA A 139 -1.12 -3.91 -11.04
CA ALA A 139 -1.86 -4.57 -9.97
C ALA A 139 -1.75 -3.84 -8.63
N ASP A 140 -2.83 -3.90 -7.86
CA ASP A 140 -2.91 -3.33 -6.52
C ASP A 140 -2.18 -4.21 -5.49
N VAL A 141 -2.21 -5.54 -5.71
CA VAL A 141 -1.53 -6.53 -4.87
C VAL A 141 -0.69 -7.47 -5.74
N CYS A 142 0.60 -7.58 -5.44
CA CYS A 142 1.52 -8.48 -6.13
C CYS A 142 1.91 -9.67 -5.24
N ILE A 143 1.57 -10.88 -5.67
CA ILE A 143 1.84 -12.12 -4.92
C ILE A 143 2.89 -12.94 -5.66
N THR A 144 3.94 -13.35 -4.97
CA THR A 144 4.91 -14.32 -5.50
C THR A 144 4.70 -15.68 -4.85
N ASN A 145 4.16 -16.63 -5.61
CA ASN A 145 3.91 -17.99 -5.18
C ASN A 145 5.18 -18.85 -5.32
N THR A 146 5.95 -18.94 -4.24
CA THR A 146 7.12 -19.81 -4.11
C THR A 146 6.78 -21.21 -3.58
N SER A 147 5.53 -21.47 -3.24
CA SER A 147 5.09 -22.71 -2.59
C SER A 147 4.95 -23.86 -3.57
N ILE A 148 5.49 -25.03 -3.26
CA ILE A 148 5.38 -26.21 -4.14
C ILE A 148 3.95 -26.76 -4.12
N ASN A 149 3.31 -26.75 -2.95
CA ASN A 149 1.99 -27.32 -2.71
C ASN A 149 0.91 -26.24 -2.65
N THR A 150 -0.31 -26.61 -3.05
CA THR A 150 -1.49 -25.74 -2.97
C THR A 150 -1.87 -25.39 -1.53
N SER A 151 -1.76 -26.33 -0.59
CA SER A 151 -2.05 -26.10 0.83
C SER A 151 -1.15 -25.04 1.47
N ALA A 152 0.17 -25.13 1.23
CA ALA A 152 1.13 -24.14 1.72
C ALA A 152 0.86 -22.75 1.14
N PHE A 153 0.49 -22.68 -0.14
CA PHE A 153 0.10 -21.42 -0.76
C PHE A 153 -1.18 -20.85 -0.16
N ARG A 154 -2.19 -21.69 0.15
CA ARG A 154 -3.42 -21.26 0.83
C ARG A 154 -3.14 -20.64 2.20
N GLU A 155 -2.26 -21.24 2.99
CA GLU A 155 -1.89 -20.67 4.30
C GLU A 155 -1.25 -19.27 4.15
N GLN A 156 -0.43 -19.06 3.11
CA GLN A 156 0.13 -17.74 2.80
C GLN A 156 -0.96 -16.74 2.41
N LEU A 157 -1.96 -17.16 1.62
CA LEU A 157 -3.08 -16.31 1.22
C LEU A 157 -3.95 -15.89 2.41
N LEU A 158 -4.20 -16.80 3.35
CA LEU A 158 -4.94 -16.50 4.58
C LEU A 158 -4.24 -15.44 5.44
N LYS A 159 -2.91 -15.48 5.51
CA LYS A 159 -2.11 -14.45 6.22
C LYS A 159 -2.11 -13.09 5.52
N LEU A 160 -2.27 -13.07 4.19
CA LEU A 160 -2.25 -11.84 3.41
C LEU A 160 -3.56 -11.04 3.55
N ASP A 161 -4.66 -11.67 3.92
CA ASP A 161 -6.01 -11.07 4.00
C ASP A 161 -6.34 -10.20 2.77
N LEU A 162 -6.57 -10.88 1.65
CA LEU A 162 -6.94 -10.23 0.40
C LEU A 162 -8.31 -9.52 0.48
N THR A 163 -9.13 -9.89 1.45
CA THR A 163 -10.49 -9.36 1.61
C THR A 163 -10.56 -8.08 2.44
N ASN A 164 -9.43 -7.61 2.97
CA ASN A 164 -9.40 -6.40 3.79
C ASN A 164 -9.96 -5.19 3.01
N PRO A 165 -11.04 -4.53 3.51
CA PRO A 165 -11.67 -3.40 2.82
C PRO A 165 -10.75 -2.16 2.69
N GLU A 166 -9.76 -2.01 3.57
CA GLU A 166 -8.76 -0.92 3.50
C GLU A 166 -7.97 -0.94 2.17
N ARG A 167 -7.91 -2.11 1.49
CA ARG A 167 -7.28 -2.25 0.16
C ARG A 167 -8.02 -1.50 -0.94
N LEU A 168 -9.35 -1.38 -0.81
CA LEU A 168 -10.21 -0.67 -1.77
C LEU A 168 -10.38 0.79 -1.38
N ARG A 169 -10.60 1.03 -0.08
CA ARG A 169 -10.85 2.35 0.46
C ARG A 169 -10.16 2.46 1.81
N PRO A 170 -9.00 3.13 1.90
CA PRO A 170 -8.35 3.35 3.18
C PRO A 170 -9.25 4.15 4.12
N SER A 171 -9.13 3.84 5.41
CA SER A 171 -9.57 4.68 6.50
C SER A 171 -8.87 6.04 6.46
N TRP A 172 -9.41 6.99 7.22
CA TRP A 172 -8.83 8.31 7.35
C TRP A 172 -7.39 8.26 7.86
N ASP A 173 -7.11 7.41 8.85
CA ASP A 173 -5.78 7.31 9.45
C ASP A 173 -4.77 6.77 8.45
N THR A 174 -5.09 5.68 7.74
CA THR A 174 -4.26 5.14 6.66
C THR A 174 -4.00 6.19 5.57
N TYR A 175 -5.05 6.91 5.16
CA TYR A 175 -4.95 7.98 4.16
C TYR A 175 -4.01 9.12 4.59
N PHE A 176 -4.18 9.65 5.81
CA PHE A 176 -3.36 10.75 6.30
C PHE A 176 -1.93 10.33 6.63
N MET A 177 -1.72 9.10 7.12
CA MET A 177 -0.39 8.54 7.30
C MET A 177 0.35 8.40 5.97
N HIS A 178 -0.31 7.93 4.92
CA HIS A 178 0.26 7.87 3.57
C HIS A 178 0.64 9.25 3.02
N LEU A 179 -0.20 10.26 3.26
CA LEU A 179 0.11 11.64 2.90
C LEU A 179 1.33 12.17 3.68
N SER A 180 1.48 11.79 4.95
CA SER A 180 2.66 12.16 5.75
C SER A 180 3.94 11.54 5.17
N ASP A 181 3.90 10.28 4.73
CA ASP A 181 5.02 9.63 4.06
C ASP A 181 5.31 10.23 2.66
N LEU A 182 4.27 10.63 1.93
CA LEU A 182 4.43 11.35 0.67
C LEU A 182 5.10 12.71 0.89
N ALA A 183 4.68 13.48 1.91
CA ALA A 183 5.32 14.74 2.29
C ALA A 183 6.79 14.53 2.69
N ALA A 184 7.10 13.45 3.41
CA ALA A 184 8.46 13.10 3.80
C ALA A 184 9.41 12.91 2.60
N ARG A 185 8.90 12.53 1.41
CA ARG A 185 9.71 12.41 0.19
C ARG A 185 10.31 13.75 -0.28
N ARG A 186 9.74 14.89 0.13
CA ARG A 186 10.29 16.23 -0.12
C ARG A 186 11.35 16.69 0.87
N SER A 187 11.60 15.91 1.93
CA SER A 187 12.66 16.19 2.90
C SER A 187 14.02 16.31 2.22
N ASN A 188 14.74 17.38 2.55
CA ASN A 188 16.12 17.58 2.11
C ASN A 188 17.15 17.16 3.18
N CYS A 189 16.72 16.66 4.33
CA CYS A 189 17.60 16.28 5.43
C CYS A 189 18.36 14.98 5.12
N MET A 190 19.68 14.97 5.36
CA MET A 190 20.55 13.82 5.08
C MET A 190 20.45 12.68 6.10
N LYS A 191 19.84 12.91 7.27
CA LYS A 191 19.78 11.92 8.36
C LYS A 191 18.50 11.08 8.35
N ARG A 192 17.36 11.70 8.05
CA ARG A 192 16.04 11.05 8.05
C ARG A 192 15.06 11.87 7.25
N ARG A 193 14.14 11.19 6.56
CA ARG A 193 12.98 11.79 5.89
C ARG A 193 11.77 11.71 6.80
N VAL A 194 11.36 12.85 7.34
CA VAL A 194 10.19 12.99 8.22
C VAL A 194 9.17 13.86 7.52
N GLY A 195 7.91 13.46 7.58
CA GLY A 195 6.78 14.20 7.06
C GLY A 195 5.63 14.21 8.07
N CYS A 196 4.90 15.32 8.09
CA CYS A 196 3.85 15.61 9.05
C CYS A 196 2.67 16.28 8.33
N ILE A 197 1.44 15.90 8.72
CA ILE A 197 0.19 16.46 8.24
C ILE A 197 -0.64 16.86 9.47
N LEU A 198 -1.13 18.11 9.49
CA LEU A 198 -2.16 18.53 10.44
C LEU A 198 -3.53 18.41 9.78
N VAL A 199 -4.46 17.79 10.48
CA VAL A 199 -5.81 17.51 10.01
C VAL A 199 -6.84 18.08 10.98
N LYS A 200 -7.89 18.68 10.43
CA LYS A 200 -9.07 19.15 11.14
C LYS A 200 -10.30 18.81 10.32
N ASP A 201 -11.31 18.19 10.93
CA ASP A 201 -12.56 17.80 10.25
C ASP A 201 -12.33 17.01 8.94
N SER A 202 -11.39 16.04 8.99
CA SER A 202 -10.92 15.24 7.84
C SER A 202 -10.39 16.08 6.66
N ARG A 203 -9.93 17.30 6.92
CA ARG A 203 -9.27 18.18 5.94
C ARG A 203 -7.86 18.53 6.37
N ILE A 204 -6.96 18.56 5.41
CA ILE A 204 -5.58 18.96 5.63
C ILE A 204 -5.53 20.46 5.90
N VAL A 205 -5.03 20.83 7.08
CA VAL A 205 -4.79 22.22 7.47
C VAL A 205 -3.41 22.67 6.99
N ALA A 206 -2.40 21.83 7.21
CA ALA A 206 -1.03 22.12 6.84
C ALA A 206 -0.23 20.83 6.63
N THR A 207 0.85 20.95 5.88
CA THR A 207 1.82 19.88 5.65
C THR A 207 3.22 20.37 5.99
N GLY A 208 4.08 19.46 6.42
CA GLY A 208 5.46 19.77 6.76
C GLY A 208 6.37 18.59 6.47
N TYR A 209 7.61 18.91 6.11
CA TYR A 209 8.70 17.94 6.01
C TYR A 209 9.95 18.55 6.65
N ASN A 210 10.87 17.72 7.12
CA ASN A 210 12.07 18.24 7.79
C ASN A 210 13.14 18.70 6.78
N GLY A 211 13.86 19.78 7.11
CA GLY A 211 14.87 20.36 6.22
C GLY A 211 15.39 21.71 6.70
N THR A 212 16.38 22.25 6.00
CA THR A 212 16.89 23.61 6.28
C THR A 212 15.81 24.69 6.04
N PRO A 213 15.83 25.80 6.79
CA PRO A 213 14.92 26.93 6.62
C PRO A 213 14.87 27.49 5.19
N ARG A 214 13.75 28.13 4.85
CA ARG A 214 13.57 28.83 3.57
C ARG A 214 14.67 29.88 3.38
N GLY A 215 15.22 29.94 2.17
CA GLY A 215 16.30 30.88 1.81
C GLY A 215 17.72 30.42 2.18
N LEU A 216 17.87 29.31 2.90
CA LEU A 216 19.17 28.67 3.12
C LEU A 216 19.41 27.53 2.13
N ARG A 217 20.68 27.22 1.89
CA ARG A 217 21.10 26.06 1.08
C ARG A 217 20.46 24.78 1.63
N ASN A 218 20.02 23.88 0.78
CA ASN A 218 19.36 22.66 1.24
C ASN A 218 20.33 21.77 2.02
N CYS A 219 19.84 20.99 2.99
CA CYS A 219 20.71 20.09 3.76
C CYS A 219 21.42 19.06 2.86
N ASN A 220 20.74 18.51 1.85
CA ASN A 220 21.32 17.59 0.84
C ASN A 220 22.31 18.24 -0.13
N GLU A 221 22.39 19.58 -0.12
CA GLU A 221 23.39 20.34 -0.86
C GLU A 221 24.55 20.77 0.05
N GLY A 222 24.60 20.35 1.31
CA GLY A 222 25.63 20.78 2.27
C GLY A 222 25.23 21.93 3.19
N GLY A 223 23.95 22.34 3.19
CA GLY A 223 23.46 23.46 4.00
C GLY A 223 23.44 23.25 5.52
N CYS A 224 23.76 22.06 6.01
CA CYS A 224 23.85 21.76 7.44
C CYS A 224 25.11 20.94 7.75
N GLY A 225 26.12 21.58 8.37
CA GLY A 225 27.40 20.94 8.67
C GLY A 225 27.26 19.70 9.57
N ARG A 226 26.33 19.71 10.52
CA ARG A 226 26.04 18.55 11.38
C ARG A 226 25.49 17.36 10.57
N CYS A 227 24.46 17.59 9.75
CA CYS A 227 23.80 16.53 9.01
C CYS A 227 24.69 15.95 7.90
N ASN A 228 25.59 16.76 7.33
CA ASN A 228 26.55 16.32 6.32
C ASN A 228 27.83 15.72 6.93
N GLY A 229 28.02 15.81 8.25
CA GLY A 229 29.09 15.12 8.96
C GLY A 229 28.69 13.72 9.44
N ASN A 230 29.64 13.01 10.06
CA ASN A 230 29.45 11.67 10.63
C ASN A 230 28.67 11.64 11.95
N ALA A 231 27.98 12.73 12.31
CA ALA A 231 27.17 12.75 13.52
C ALA A 231 26.05 11.68 13.44
N PRO A 232 25.91 10.81 14.46
CA PRO A 232 24.82 9.84 14.49
C PRO A 232 23.46 10.53 14.65
N CYS A 233 22.40 9.84 14.22
CA CYS A 233 21.02 10.32 14.35
C CYS A 233 20.70 10.59 15.83
N GLY A 234 20.01 11.71 16.09
CA GLY A 234 19.60 12.10 17.44
C GLY A 234 20.69 12.78 18.31
N MET A 235 21.95 12.85 17.88
CA MET A 235 23.02 13.51 18.65
C MET A 235 23.45 14.87 18.04
N GLY A 236 23.92 15.79 18.88
CA GLY A 236 24.40 17.11 18.46
C GLY A 236 23.33 17.96 17.78
N LEU A 237 22.08 17.86 18.25
CA LEU A 237 20.91 18.56 17.70
C LEU A 237 21.02 20.08 17.82
N ASP A 238 21.77 20.57 18.81
CA ASP A 238 22.14 21.97 19.02
C ASP A 238 22.85 22.59 17.82
N ARG A 239 23.58 21.78 17.03
CA ARG A 239 24.29 22.22 15.82
C ARG A 239 23.49 21.95 14.53
N CYS A 240 22.25 21.46 14.65
CA CYS A 240 21.42 21.16 13.50
C CYS A 240 20.71 22.42 13.00
N LEU A 241 20.87 22.75 11.73
CA LEU A 241 20.11 23.84 11.09
C LEU A 241 18.76 23.40 10.55
N CYS A 242 18.48 22.09 10.49
CA CYS A 242 17.22 21.59 9.94
C CYS A 242 16.07 21.76 10.93
N MET A 243 14.96 22.32 10.45
CA MET A 243 13.67 22.32 11.12
C MET A 243 13.02 20.93 11.01
N HIS A 244 12.27 20.56 12.02
CA HIS A 244 11.49 19.33 12.05
C HIS A 244 10.23 19.43 11.18
N ALA A 245 9.66 18.29 10.80
CA ALA A 245 8.48 18.26 9.94
C ALA A 245 7.26 18.84 10.67
N GLU A 246 7.13 18.51 11.94
CA GLU A 246 6.10 18.98 12.86
C GLU A 246 6.18 20.50 13.01
N GLU A 247 7.37 21.05 13.22
CA GLU A 247 7.57 22.50 13.32
C GLU A 247 7.16 23.22 12.05
N ASN A 248 7.58 22.71 10.88
CA ASN A 248 7.19 23.30 9.60
C ASN A 248 5.68 23.24 9.38
N ALA A 249 5.02 22.13 9.74
CA ALA A 249 3.58 22.00 9.63
C ALA A 249 2.84 22.95 10.58
N LEU A 250 3.32 23.12 11.82
CA LEU A 250 2.77 24.07 12.78
C LEU A 250 2.95 25.53 12.35
N LEU A 251 4.13 25.88 11.83
CA LEU A 251 4.42 27.22 11.32
C LEU A 251 3.56 27.57 10.11
N GLU A 252 3.37 26.61 9.19
CA GLU A 252 2.51 26.80 8.03
C GLU A 252 1.03 26.90 8.44
N ALA A 253 0.58 26.09 9.40
CA ALA A 253 -0.80 26.17 9.90
C ALA A 253 -1.08 27.54 10.53
N GLY A 254 -0.15 28.05 11.35
CA GLY A 254 -0.37 29.25 12.14
C GLY A 254 -1.48 29.09 13.19
N ARG A 255 -1.56 30.03 14.13
CA ARG A 255 -2.45 29.90 15.30
C ARG A 255 -3.95 29.94 14.94
N SER A 256 -4.36 30.70 13.93
CA SER A 256 -5.78 30.87 13.61
C SER A 256 -6.45 29.62 13.02
N ARG A 257 -5.67 28.67 12.49
CA ARG A 257 -6.20 27.44 11.85
C ARG A 257 -6.15 26.23 12.78
N VAL A 258 -5.44 26.34 13.91
CA VAL A 258 -5.31 25.30 14.94
C VAL A 258 -5.79 25.92 16.25
N ASP A 259 -7.09 25.79 16.49
CA ASP A 259 -7.74 26.37 17.67
C ASP A 259 -8.00 25.29 18.73
N PHE A 260 -7.83 25.66 19.99
CA PHE A 260 -7.96 24.77 21.14
C PHE A 260 -9.38 24.20 21.21
N GLY A 261 -9.50 22.88 21.37
CA GLY A 261 -10.80 22.21 21.57
C GLY A 261 -11.51 21.75 20.30
N HIS A 262 -11.01 22.07 19.10
CA HIS A 262 -11.64 21.66 17.83
C HIS A 262 -11.14 20.32 17.25
N GLY A 263 -10.51 19.47 18.06
CA GLY A 263 -10.16 18.09 17.66
C GLY A 263 -9.15 18.00 16.52
N VAL A 264 -8.13 18.85 16.50
CA VAL A 264 -7.04 18.77 15.51
C VAL A 264 -6.17 17.54 15.80
N VAL A 265 -5.90 16.76 14.75
CA VAL A 265 -5.07 15.55 14.79
C VAL A 265 -3.82 15.76 13.95
N LEU A 266 -2.67 15.33 14.48
CA LEU A 266 -1.38 15.39 13.81
C LEU A 266 -0.95 13.99 13.40
N TYR A 267 -0.71 13.78 12.11
CA TYR A 267 -0.19 12.54 11.55
C TYR A 267 1.28 12.74 11.18
N CYS A 268 2.18 11.94 11.74
CA CYS A 268 3.61 12.04 11.46
C CYS A 268 4.24 10.67 11.28
N ASN A 269 5.03 10.47 10.23
CA ASN A 269 5.65 9.17 9.99
C ASN A 269 6.73 8.77 11.02
N THR A 270 7.09 9.68 11.93
CA THR A 270 8.02 9.44 13.04
C THR A 270 7.44 10.08 14.29
N CYS A 271 7.51 9.38 15.43
CA CYS A 271 7.12 9.93 16.72
C CYS A 271 7.78 11.30 16.96
N PRO A 272 7.01 12.35 17.31
CA PRO A 272 7.56 13.67 17.54
C PRO A 272 8.62 13.69 18.65
N CYS A 273 9.62 14.57 18.52
CA CYS A 273 10.67 14.64 19.53
C CYS A 273 10.11 15.22 20.85
N LEU A 274 10.31 14.47 21.95
CA LEU A 274 9.87 14.85 23.29
C LEU A 274 10.74 15.93 23.92
N GLY A 275 11.99 16.06 23.47
CA GLY A 275 12.99 16.96 24.05
C GLY A 275 13.34 16.57 25.48
N LYS A 276 14.51 15.96 25.73
CA LYS A 276 15.04 15.97 27.11
C LYS A 276 15.31 17.43 27.50
N TYR A 277 14.95 17.76 28.74
CA TYR A 277 14.88 19.08 29.38
C TYR A 277 16.10 20.01 29.29
N GLU A 278 17.16 19.68 28.55
CA GLU A 278 18.44 20.41 28.61
C GLU A 278 18.85 21.06 27.28
N LYS A 279 17.98 21.91 26.73
CA LYS A 279 18.29 22.94 25.70
C LYS A 279 17.84 22.62 24.26
N GLY A 280 16.54 22.43 24.09
CA GLY A 280 15.89 22.54 22.78
C GLY A 280 14.44 22.07 22.88
N GLY A 281 13.49 23.01 22.92
CA GLY A 281 12.07 22.70 23.09
C GLY A 281 11.58 21.70 22.04
N GLY A 282 11.24 20.49 22.48
CA GLY A 282 10.80 19.40 21.62
C GLY A 282 9.53 19.74 20.85
N CYS A 283 9.33 19.08 19.71
CA CYS A 283 8.13 19.21 18.90
C CYS A 283 6.88 18.88 19.71
N ALA A 284 6.94 17.89 20.60
CA ALA A 284 5.82 17.52 21.47
C ALA A 284 5.30 18.70 22.31
N ILE A 285 6.18 19.51 22.89
CA ILE A 285 5.79 20.68 23.69
C ILE A 285 5.07 21.72 22.81
N LYS A 286 5.55 21.93 21.58
CA LYS A 286 4.96 22.87 20.62
C LYS A 286 3.59 22.40 20.11
N ILE A 287 3.45 21.09 19.90
CA ILE A 287 2.21 20.42 19.49
C ILE A 287 1.14 20.60 20.58
N VAL A 288 1.49 20.37 21.85
CA VAL A 288 0.59 20.60 22.98
C VAL A 288 0.23 22.08 23.10
N GLN A 289 1.21 22.98 22.97
CA GLN A 289 1.00 24.43 23.12
C GLN A 289 0.06 25.02 22.05
N ILE A 290 0.00 24.43 20.85
CA ILE A 290 -0.92 24.90 19.80
C ILE A 290 -2.33 24.32 19.96
N GLY A 291 -2.52 23.30 20.79
CA GLY A 291 -3.82 22.68 21.04
C GLY A 291 -4.17 21.48 20.14
N VAL A 292 -3.16 20.76 19.62
CA VAL A 292 -3.40 19.46 18.98
C VAL A 292 -3.89 18.46 20.02
N LYS A 293 -4.96 17.72 19.70
CA LYS A 293 -5.61 16.79 20.63
C LYS A 293 -5.01 15.38 20.56
N GLU A 294 -4.61 14.96 19.36
CA GLU A 294 -4.13 13.61 19.10
C GLU A 294 -2.95 13.62 18.14
N VAL A 295 -1.98 12.74 18.39
CA VAL A 295 -0.83 12.49 17.53
C VAL A 295 -0.83 11.02 17.10
N VAL A 296 -0.88 10.78 15.79
CA VAL A 296 -0.78 9.46 15.18
C VAL A 296 0.58 9.32 14.49
N TYR A 297 1.30 8.23 14.75
CA TYR A 297 2.63 8.01 14.16
C TYR A 297 2.98 6.57 13.81
N SER A 298 3.70 6.32 12.71
CA SER A 298 4.04 4.95 12.25
C SER A 298 5.38 4.40 12.75
N ARG A 299 6.35 5.26 13.11
CA ARG A 299 7.68 4.82 13.56
C ARG A 299 7.97 5.36 14.95
N SER A 300 8.34 4.47 15.86
CA SER A 300 8.87 4.85 17.15
C SER A 300 10.17 5.66 17.01
N TYR A 301 10.35 6.59 17.93
CA TYR A 301 11.61 7.29 18.15
C TYR A 301 12.19 6.72 19.43
N GLY A 302 13.44 6.23 19.43
CA GLY A 302 14.03 5.39 20.49
C GLY A 302 14.13 6.00 21.91
N MET A 303 12.98 6.29 22.51
CA MET A 303 12.74 6.65 23.91
C MET A 303 11.28 6.30 24.27
N ASP A 304 10.86 5.07 23.95
CA ASP A 304 9.45 4.63 23.98
C ASP A 304 8.82 4.65 25.39
N GLU A 305 9.60 4.44 26.45
CA GLU A 305 9.08 4.27 27.83
C GLU A 305 8.43 5.53 28.46
N MET A 306 8.60 6.72 27.88
CA MET A 306 8.05 7.98 28.43
C MET A 306 6.90 8.56 27.58
N THR A 307 6.71 8.08 26.35
CA THR A 307 5.64 8.51 25.43
C THR A 307 4.30 7.82 25.71
N GLU A 308 4.33 6.65 26.34
CA GLU A 308 3.14 5.84 26.61
C GLU A 308 2.34 6.28 27.85
N LYS A 309 2.77 7.32 28.57
CA LYS A 309 1.95 7.90 29.62
C LYS A 309 0.99 8.91 29.01
N PRO A 310 -0.32 8.58 28.85
CA PRO A 310 -1.30 9.58 28.46
C PRO A 310 -1.29 10.67 29.54
N ASN A 311 -0.80 11.86 29.18
CA ASN A 311 -1.17 13.05 29.93
C ASN A 311 -2.64 13.31 29.59
N GLU A 312 -3.45 13.71 30.57
CA GLU A 312 -4.91 13.97 30.42
C GLU A 312 -5.26 14.98 29.30
N VAL A 313 -4.25 15.64 28.71
CA VAL A 313 -4.36 16.73 27.74
C VAL A 313 -4.19 16.26 26.27
N MET A 314 -3.46 15.17 26.00
CA MET A 314 -3.15 14.74 24.62
C MET A 314 -2.85 13.24 24.51
N SER A 315 -3.38 12.56 23.48
CA SER A 315 -3.09 11.15 23.19
C SER A 315 -1.99 10.97 22.13
N PHE A 316 -1.15 9.97 22.34
CA PHE A 316 -0.18 9.46 21.36
C PHE A 316 -0.61 8.07 20.94
N THR A 317 -0.91 7.90 19.65
CA THR A 317 -1.38 6.64 19.08
C THR A 317 -0.34 6.13 18.08
N ALA A 318 0.26 4.97 18.39
CA ALA A 318 1.13 4.29 17.43
C ALA A 318 0.28 3.62 16.34
N PHE A 319 0.57 3.95 15.09
CA PHE A 319 -0.04 3.35 13.91
C PHE A 319 0.75 2.08 13.54
N SER A 320 0.07 0.93 13.49
CA SER A 320 0.75 -0.35 13.27
C SER A 320 1.36 -0.43 11.87
N LYS A 321 2.46 -1.17 11.75
CA LYS A 321 3.04 -1.52 10.43
C LYS A 321 2.11 -2.41 9.61
N ASP A 322 1.24 -3.17 10.26
CA ASP A 322 0.27 -4.04 9.57
C ASP A 322 -0.77 -3.20 8.82
N ASP A 323 -1.19 -2.07 9.40
CA ASP A 323 -2.11 -1.11 8.76
C ASP A 323 -1.44 -0.37 7.58
N ALA A 324 -0.13 -0.13 7.66
CA ALA A 324 0.65 0.52 6.60
C ALA A 324 0.92 -0.39 5.38
N ASN A 325 0.92 -1.71 5.57
CA ASN A 325 1.17 -2.71 4.51
C ASN A 325 -0.10 -3.08 3.71
N VAL A 326 -1.28 -2.62 4.13
CA VAL A 326 -2.53 -2.96 3.44
C VAL A 326 -2.60 -2.35 2.02
N LEU A 327 -1.88 -1.27 1.78
CA LEU A 327 -1.85 -0.54 0.51
C LEU A 327 -0.46 -0.52 -0.16
N SER A 328 0.53 -1.22 0.39
CA SER A 328 1.84 -1.34 -0.26
C SER A 328 1.74 -2.29 -1.45
N ARG A 329 2.05 -1.76 -2.64
CA ARG A 329 2.23 -2.53 -3.88
C ARG A 329 3.31 -3.59 -3.75
#